data_AF-A0A6A4GYH7-F1
#
_entry.id   AF-A0A6A4GYH7-F1
#
_cell.length_a   1.000
_cell.length_b   1.000
_cell.length_c   1.000
_cell.angle_alpha   90.00
_cell.angle_beta   90.00
_cell.angle_gamma   90.00
#
_symmetry.space_group_name_H-M   'P 1'
#
loop_
_entity.id
_entity.type
_entity.pdbx_description
1 polymer ?
#
loop_
_entity_poly.entity_id
_entity_poly.type
_entity_poly.pdbx_seq_one_letter_code
_entity_poly.pdbx_strand_id
1 'polypeptide(L)'
;MPNPSGSNGQDNGVCPSDEQLRKLLYDYAHRNLSLRERLNYLAKEGYTIGRTKLKKLNRQYAVPTVRKPPPLPVATTAISTAVAGDIGGRNGPSTIQQTIRQTKNVFIPRDTVWKVMKANFPHGAESRFPGKHTKRLRGHLAIGSGVFQEVHCDGHEKLNSKALRLGSISIDMYGMRCHSSGKVLHDIVVPNARCSSTIGHIYLDFVTKYRMICEQLTVDGGSETGEMFACHTALTQKYRPQNTVAAFVALPSTMNVIIEGSWNHWLRFRGTTLRQAIELGRSQGYFAIGNQLHIDLFHWIWPKIVQAGVDEFVEYWNNHKTRIQKKSNLPSGVAPNIIFDFPATYGLRNCGTPVELQDIEALRLTIPQSRAECFRWVSNEFDVAAQGVYVQLGSPELTHTNGWQMFVDMAAVLGQ
;
A
#
# COMPACT_ATOMS: atom_id res chain seq x y z
N MET A 1 -43.51 25.98 -29.06
CA MET A 1 -42.62 25.59 -30.18
C MET A 1 -41.58 24.61 -29.65
N PRO A 2 -41.52 23.37 -30.15
CA PRO A 2 -40.48 22.41 -29.76
C PRO A 2 -39.17 22.74 -30.49
N ASN A 3 -38.06 22.63 -29.78
CA ASN A 3 -36.70 22.95 -30.22
C ASN A 3 -36.32 22.21 -31.53
N PRO A 4 -36.16 22.88 -32.68
CA PRO A 4 -35.97 22.23 -33.99
C PRO A 4 -34.56 21.67 -34.21
N SER A 5 -33.59 21.94 -33.33
CA SER A 5 -32.18 21.61 -33.56
C SER A 5 -31.65 20.43 -32.76
N GLY A 6 -32.46 19.78 -31.91
CA GLY A 6 -32.05 18.56 -31.17
C GLY A 6 -30.78 18.69 -30.31
N SER A 7 -30.27 19.91 -30.14
CA SER A 7 -28.93 20.18 -29.59
C SER A 7 -29.04 20.56 -28.12
N ASN A 8 -29.57 19.65 -27.31
CA ASN A 8 -29.44 19.73 -25.84
C ASN A 8 -28.26 18.89 -25.33
N GLY A 9 -27.35 18.49 -26.23
CA GLY A 9 -26.16 17.72 -25.88
C GLY A 9 -25.11 18.63 -25.26
N GLN A 10 -25.03 18.68 -23.93
CA GLN A 10 -23.76 19.02 -23.30
C GLN A 10 -22.70 18.10 -23.90
N ASP A 11 -21.58 18.66 -24.33
CA ASP A 11 -20.40 17.88 -24.72
C ASP A 11 -19.98 17.03 -23.51
N ASN A 12 -20.23 15.72 -23.62
CA ASN A 12 -19.92 14.76 -22.56
C ASN A 12 -18.48 14.23 -22.70
N GLY A 13 -17.69 14.80 -23.62
CA GLY A 13 -16.39 14.30 -24.03
C GLY A 13 -16.48 12.97 -24.77
N VAL A 14 -15.38 12.22 -24.75
CA VAL A 14 -15.28 10.93 -25.46
C VAL A 14 -15.81 9.83 -24.57
N CYS A 15 -16.89 9.17 -25.01
CA CYS A 15 -17.40 7.99 -24.31
C CYS A 15 -16.40 6.84 -24.47
N PRO A 16 -15.90 6.24 -23.38
CA PRO A 16 -15.07 5.03 -23.45
C PRO A 16 -15.85 3.89 -24.07
N SER A 17 -15.14 2.86 -24.56
CA SER A 17 -15.81 1.64 -25.02
C SER A 17 -16.60 0.99 -23.86
N ASP A 18 -17.64 0.23 -24.18
CA ASP A 18 -18.47 -0.42 -23.16
C ASP A 18 -17.64 -1.35 -22.25
N GLU A 19 -16.62 -2.01 -22.80
CA GLU A 19 -15.69 -2.84 -22.03
C GLU A 19 -14.84 -2.01 -21.05
N GLN A 20 -14.26 -0.89 -21.53
CA GLN A 20 -13.47 0.01 -20.70
C GLN A 20 -14.33 0.64 -19.60
N LEU A 21 -15.53 1.12 -19.96
CA LEU A 21 -16.46 1.75 -19.03
C LEU A 21 -16.92 0.75 -17.96
N ARG A 22 -17.20 -0.50 -18.34
CA ARG A 22 -17.51 -1.58 -17.39
C ARG A 22 -16.34 -1.78 -16.43
N LYS A 23 -15.10 -1.92 -16.92
CA LYS A 23 -13.90 -2.10 -16.08
C LYS A 23 -13.72 -0.95 -15.09
N LEU A 24 -13.84 0.31 -15.54
CA LEU A 24 -13.73 1.50 -14.69
C LEU A 24 -14.79 1.52 -13.59
N LEU A 25 -16.05 1.23 -13.92
CA LEU A 25 -17.13 1.29 -12.93
C LEU A 25 -17.01 0.18 -11.87
N TYR A 26 -16.48 -0.99 -12.24
CA TYR A 26 -16.14 -2.06 -11.30
C TYR A 26 -14.98 -1.65 -10.40
N ASP A 27 -13.89 -1.10 -10.95
CA ASP A 27 -12.76 -0.57 -10.17
C ASP A 27 -13.23 0.50 -9.15
N TYR A 28 -14.06 1.44 -9.58
CA TYR A 28 -14.58 2.47 -8.69
C TYR A 28 -15.44 1.91 -7.55
N ALA A 29 -16.16 0.81 -7.80
CA ALA A 29 -16.89 0.11 -6.74
C ALA A 29 -15.93 -0.58 -5.78
N HIS A 30 -14.92 -1.26 -6.32
CA HIS A 30 -13.86 -1.92 -5.57
C HIS A 30 -13.15 -0.96 -4.61
N ARG A 31 -12.80 0.24 -5.10
CA ARG A 31 -12.16 1.34 -4.35
C ARG A 31 -13.09 2.09 -3.39
N ASN A 32 -14.34 1.64 -3.22
CA ASN A 32 -15.33 2.25 -2.32
C ASN A 32 -15.72 3.70 -2.66
N LEU A 33 -15.63 4.08 -3.94
CA LEU A 33 -15.89 5.45 -4.36
C LEU A 33 -17.38 5.79 -4.28
N SER A 34 -17.69 6.92 -3.67
CA SER A 34 -18.99 7.55 -3.69
C SER A 34 -19.35 7.98 -5.12
N LEU A 35 -20.65 8.14 -5.40
CA LEU A 35 -21.08 8.55 -6.74
C LEU A 35 -20.45 9.86 -7.21
N ARG A 36 -20.18 10.82 -6.30
CA ARG A 36 -19.50 12.07 -6.65
C ARG A 36 -18.05 11.81 -7.06
N GLU A 37 -17.32 11.02 -6.29
CA GLU A 37 -15.92 10.66 -6.60
C GLU A 37 -15.83 9.90 -7.93
N ARG A 38 -16.78 9.00 -8.23
CA ARG A 38 -16.85 8.30 -9.53
C ARG A 38 -17.01 9.26 -10.70
N LEU A 39 -17.84 10.29 -10.55
CA LEU A 39 -18.02 11.31 -11.59
C LEU A 39 -16.72 12.10 -11.80
N ASN A 40 -16.00 12.44 -10.73
CA ASN A 40 -14.71 13.11 -10.84
C ASN A 40 -13.68 12.26 -11.60
N TYR A 41 -13.61 10.95 -11.34
CA TYR A 41 -12.72 10.06 -12.09
C TYR A 41 -13.15 9.89 -13.55
N LEU A 42 -14.44 9.71 -13.84
CA LEU A 42 -14.90 9.64 -15.24
C LEU A 42 -14.55 10.92 -16.01
N ALA A 43 -14.73 12.09 -15.39
CA ALA A 43 -14.36 13.36 -16.00
C ALA A 43 -12.84 13.46 -16.24
N LYS A 44 -12.02 12.91 -15.33
CA LYS A 44 -10.55 12.81 -15.50
C LYS A 44 -10.16 11.89 -16.67
N GLU A 45 -10.94 10.84 -16.94
CA GLU A 45 -10.79 9.97 -18.11
C GLU A 45 -11.40 10.59 -19.40
N GLY A 46 -11.86 11.85 -19.36
CA GLY A 46 -12.43 12.54 -20.51
C GLY A 46 -13.92 12.27 -20.76
N TYR A 47 -14.63 11.63 -19.81
CA TYR A 47 -16.06 11.33 -19.91
C TYR A 47 -16.89 12.00 -18.82
N THR A 48 -17.58 13.09 -19.16
CA THR A 48 -18.37 13.87 -18.20
C THR A 48 -19.84 13.51 -18.32
N ILE A 49 -20.44 13.00 -17.22
CA ILE A 49 -21.87 12.62 -17.20
C ILE A 49 -22.57 13.05 -15.91
N GLY A 50 -23.90 13.16 -15.97
CA GLY A 50 -24.73 13.39 -14.79
C GLY A 50 -24.91 12.15 -13.90
N ARG A 51 -25.25 12.37 -12.62
CA ARG A 51 -25.49 11.31 -11.61
C ARG A 51 -26.57 10.31 -12.03
N THR A 52 -27.59 10.74 -12.77
CA THR A 52 -28.67 9.87 -13.27
C THR A 52 -28.16 8.87 -14.30
N LYS A 53 -27.32 9.33 -15.24
CA LYS A 53 -26.68 8.48 -16.24
C LYS A 53 -25.72 7.49 -15.58
N LEU A 54 -24.89 7.93 -14.63
CA LEU A 54 -24.02 7.02 -13.86
C LEU A 54 -24.82 5.90 -13.16
N LYS A 55 -25.96 6.22 -12.54
CA LYS A 55 -26.84 5.20 -11.94
C LYS A 55 -27.45 4.25 -12.97
N LYS A 56 -27.76 4.73 -14.19
CA LYS A 56 -28.22 3.89 -15.30
C LYS A 56 -27.12 2.92 -15.73
N LEU A 57 -25.89 3.42 -15.93
CA LEU A 57 -24.74 2.60 -16.32
C LEU A 57 -24.37 1.56 -15.25
N ASN A 58 -24.36 1.94 -13.97
CA ASN A 58 -24.12 0.98 -12.88
C ASN A 58 -25.16 -0.16 -12.87
N ARG A 59 -26.42 0.12 -13.25
CA ARG A 59 -27.45 -0.92 -13.37
C ARG A 59 -27.24 -1.77 -14.62
N GLN A 60 -26.98 -1.13 -15.76
CA GLN A 60 -26.72 -1.80 -17.04
C GLN A 60 -25.56 -2.79 -16.93
N TYR A 61 -24.48 -2.40 -16.28
CA TYR A 61 -23.29 -3.23 -16.11
C TYR A 61 -23.28 -4.06 -14.82
N ALA A 62 -24.40 -4.13 -14.09
CA ALA A 62 -24.51 -4.90 -12.85
C ALA A 62 -23.39 -4.61 -11.82
N VAL A 63 -22.97 -3.35 -11.71
CA VAL A 63 -21.87 -2.93 -10.82
C VAL A 63 -22.19 -3.30 -9.36
N PRO A 64 -21.34 -4.06 -8.68
CA PRO A 64 -21.60 -4.53 -7.32
C PRO A 64 -21.83 -3.40 -6.31
N THR A 65 -22.65 -3.69 -5.30
CA THR A 65 -22.97 -2.73 -4.24
C THR A 65 -23.33 -3.43 -2.94
N VAL A 66 -22.98 -2.81 -1.81
CA VAL A 66 -23.37 -3.27 -0.47
C VAL A 66 -24.88 -3.31 -0.24
N ARG A 67 -25.66 -2.64 -1.10
CA ARG A 67 -27.14 -2.67 -1.06
C ARG A 67 -27.74 -3.96 -1.61
N LYS A 68 -26.93 -4.77 -2.31
CA LYS A 68 -27.29 -6.08 -2.84
C LYS A 68 -26.25 -7.09 -2.35
N PRO A 69 -26.18 -7.35 -1.04
CA PRO A 69 -25.19 -8.29 -0.50
C PRO A 69 -25.47 -9.72 -0.96
N PRO A 70 -24.46 -10.59 -0.93
CA PRO A 70 -24.69 -12.03 -1.08
C PRO A 70 -25.55 -12.58 0.08
N PRO A 71 -26.12 -13.79 -0.07
CA PRO A 71 -26.82 -14.48 1.02
C PRO A 71 -25.97 -14.56 2.29
N LEU A 72 -26.63 -14.53 3.46
CA LEU A 72 -25.95 -14.50 4.76
C LEU A 72 -24.92 -15.64 4.95
N PRO A 73 -25.18 -16.91 4.56
CA PRO A 73 -24.17 -17.97 4.68
C PRO A 73 -22.88 -17.65 3.93
N VAL A 74 -22.99 -17.16 2.69
CA VAL A 74 -21.83 -16.78 1.86
C VAL A 74 -21.09 -15.59 2.49
N ALA A 75 -21.84 -14.60 2.99
CA ALA A 75 -21.26 -13.47 3.71
C ALA A 75 -20.51 -13.91 4.97
N THR A 76 -21.10 -14.81 5.77
CA THR A 76 -20.51 -15.35 7.01
C THR A 76 -19.23 -16.11 6.72
N THR A 77 -19.19 -16.94 5.67
CA THR A 77 -17.97 -17.63 5.25
C THR A 77 -16.89 -16.63 4.86
N ALA A 78 -17.21 -15.63 4.03
CA ALA A 78 -16.25 -14.62 3.61
C ALA A 78 -15.67 -13.83 4.80
N ILE A 79 -16.52 -13.46 5.76
CA ILE A 79 -16.13 -12.77 7.00
C ILE A 79 -15.25 -13.68 7.86
N SER A 80 -15.65 -14.92 8.07
CA SER A 80 -14.93 -15.86 8.93
C SER A 80 -13.55 -16.17 8.38
N THR A 81 -13.41 -16.36 7.06
CA THR A 81 -12.08 -16.50 6.43
C THR A 81 -11.22 -15.26 6.61
N ALA A 82 -11.79 -14.06 6.43
CA ALA A 82 -11.03 -12.81 6.58
C ALA A 82 -10.57 -12.56 8.02
N VAL A 83 -11.39 -12.93 9.01
CA VAL A 83 -11.03 -12.85 10.43
C VAL A 83 -10.00 -13.92 10.80
N ALA A 84 -10.13 -15.14 10.28
CA ALA A 84 -9.15 -16.21 10.53
C ALA A 84 -7.76 -15.87 9.97
N GLY A 85 -7.69 -15.17 8.83
CA GLY A 85 -6.43 -14.64 8.28
C GLY A 85 -5.86 -13.41 9.03
N ASP A 86 -6.57 -12.87 10.02
CA ASP A 86 -6.07 -11.86 10.95
C ASP A 86 -5.70 -12.53 12.28
N ILE A 87 -4.62 -13.31 12.27
CA ILE A 87 -4.12 -14.05 13.46
C ILE A 87 -3.95 -13.11 14.66
N GLY A 88 -3.51 -11.86 14.42
CA GLY A 88 -3.38 -10.85 15.46
C GLY A 88 -4.70 -10.31 16.04
N GLY A 89 -5.84 -10.55 15.38
CA GLY A 89 -7.18 -10.12 15.80
C GLY A 89 -7.37 -8.60 15.90
N ARG A 90 -6.50 -7.81 15.26
CA ARG A 90 -6.42 -6.35 15.44
C ARG A 90 -7.35 -5.57 14.53
N ASN A 91 -7.89 -6.19 13.47
CA ASN A 91 -8.71 -5.52 12.49
C ASN A 91 -10.18 -5.39 12.95
N GLY A 92 -10.71 -4.18 12.82
CA GLY A 92 -12.11 -3.89 13.14
C GLY A 92 -13.06 -4.20 11.97
N PRO A 93 -14.39 -4.13 12.19
CA PRO A 93 -15.37 -4.45 11.15
C PRO A 93 -15.23 -3.66 9.85
N SER A 94 -14.83 -2.38 9.91
CA SER A 94 -14.62 -1.57 8.71
C SER A 94 -13.42 -2.03 7.89
N THR A 95 -12.35 -2.45 8.56
CA THR A 95 -11.14 -2.99 7.91
C THR A 95 -11.45 -4.33 7.28
N ILE A 96 -12.07 -5.25 8.02
CA ILE A 96 -12.50 -6.56 7.49
C ILE A 96 -13.44 -6.40 6.29
N GLN A 97 -14.42 -5.49 6.38
CA GLN A 97 -15.32 -5.20 5.26
C GLN A 97 -14.55 -4.76 4.01
N GLN A 98 -13.56 -3.88 4.17
CA GLN A 98 -12.78 -3.37 3.05
C GLN A 98 -11.84 -4.45 2.48
N THR A 99 -11.17 -5.23 3.33
CA THR A 99 -10.36 -6.38 2.92
C THR A 99 -11.18 -7.37 2.09
N ILE A 100 -12.37 -7.77 2.55
CA ILE A 100 -13.23 -8.70 1.79
C ILE A 100 -13.61 -8.13 0.42
N ARG A 101 -13.87 -6.82 0.34
CA ARG A 101 -14.14 -6.16 -0.94
C ARG A 101 -12.91 -6.20 -1.85
N GLN A 102 -11.73 -5.92 -1.32
CA GLN A 102 -10.50 -5.81 -2.09
C GLN A 102 -9.95 -7.17 -2.53
N THR A 103 -10.02 -8.19 -1.68
CA THR A 103 -9.43 -9.50 -2.00
C THR A 103 -10.42 -10.46 -2.66
N LYS A 104 -11.71 -10.38 -2.30
CA LYS A 104 -12.73 -11.33 -2.80
C LYS A 104 -13.77 -10.69 -3.73
N ASN A 105 -13.72 -9.39 -3.93
CA ASN A 105 -14.72 -8.63 -4.69
C ASN A 105 -16.16 -8.82 -4.15
N VAL A 106 -16.31 -9.08 -2.84
CA VAL A 106 -17.61 -9.30 -2.20
C VAL A 106 -18.04 -8.07 -1.41
N PHE A 107 -19.29 -7.63 -1.63
CA PHE A 107 -19.81 -6.38 -1.08
C PHE A 107 -20.79 -6.66 0.07
N ILE A 108 -20.28 -6.58 1.30
CA ILE A 108 -21.06 -6.84 2.52
C ILE A 108 -21.27 -5.53 3.29
N PRO A 109 -22.47 -5.24 3.82
CA PRO A 109 -22.69 -4.13 4.76
C PRO A 109 -21.82 -4.24 6.02
N ARG A 110 -21.29 -3.11 6.48
CA ARG A 110 -20.47 -3.04 7.70
C ARG A 110 -21.22 -3.54 8.94
N ASP A 111 -22.52 -3.33 9.01
CA ASP A 111 -23.37 -3.83 10.10
C ASP A 111 -23.46 -5.36 10.12
N THR A 112 -23.60 -6.00 8.95
CA THR A 112 -23.56 -7.46 8.82
C THR A 112 -22.20 -8.01 9.26
N VAL A 113 -21.10 -7.39 8.81
CA VAL A 113 -19.75 -7.76 9.26
C VAL A 113 -19.62 -7.67 10.78
N TRP A 114 -20.08 -6.57 11.37
CA TRP A 114 -20.04 -6.38 12.82
C TRP A 114 -20.88 -7.44 13.57
N LYS A 115 -22.09 -7.75 13.12
CA LYS A 115 -22.95 -8.77 13.73
C LYS A 115 -22.31 -10.15 13.73
N VAL A 116 -21.77 -10.58 12.58
CA VAL A 116 -21.08 -11.87 12.45
C VAL A 116 -19.82 -11.89 13.32
N MET A 117 -19.02 -10.83 13.30
CA MET A 117 -17.82 -10.73 14.14
C MET A 117 -18.16 -10.81 15.63
N LYS A 118 -19.23 -10.13 16.07
CA LYS A 118 -19.66 -10.14 17.47
C LYS A 118 -20.17 -11.51 17.90
N ALA A 119 -20.88 -12.22 17.02
CA ALA A 119 -21.42 -13.55 17.32
C ALA A 119 -20.35 -14.64 17.36
N ASN A 120 -19.40 -14.61 16.41
CA ASN A 120 -18.47 -15.73 16.19
C ASN A 120 -17.07 -15.47 16.76
N PHE A 121 -16.68 -14.21 16.97
CA PHE A 121 -15.33 -13.82 17.38
C PHE A 121 -15.33 -12.75 18.51
N PRO A 122 -16.00 -13.02 19.65
CA PRO A 122 -16.17 -12.03 20.72
C PRO A 122 -14.84 -11.53 21.30
N HIS A 123 -13.87 -12.43 21.48
CA HIS A 123 -12.55 -12.11 22.05
C HIS A 123 -11.76 -11.08 21.23
N GLY A 124 -11.94 -11.02 19.91
CA GLY A 124 -11.26 -10.02 19.09
C GLY A 124 -11.68 -8.60 19.47
N ALA A 125 -12.94 -8.38 19.87
CA ALA A 125 -13.41 -7.07 20.29
C ALA A 125 -12.82 -6.64 21.64
N GLU A 126 -12.65 -7.59 22.57
CA GLU A 126 -12.04 -7.38 23.88
C GLU A 126 -10.55 -7.02 23.75
N SER A 127 -9.80 -7.78 22.96
CA SER A 127 -8.37 -7.51 22.68
C SER A 127 -8.13 -6.16 22.00
N ARG A 128 -9.14 -5.63 21.28
CA ARG A 128 -9.08 -4.30 20.64
C ARG A 128 -9.52 -3.16 21.56
N PHE A 129 -10.13 -3.45 22.72
CA PHE A 129 -10.55 -2.44 23.67
C PHE A 129 -9.31 -1.91 24.40
N PRO A 130 -8.80 -0.73 24.05
CA PRO A 130 -7.71 -0.16 24.82
C PRO A 130 -8.34 0.28 26.13
N GLY A 131 -7.77 -0.13 27.27
CA GLY A 131 -8.07 0.54 28.53
C GLY A 131 -7.93 2.07 28.39
N LYS A 132 -8.45 2.84 29.35
CA LYS A 132 -8.29 4.30 29.39
C LYS A 132 -6.79 4.67 29.40
N HIS A 133 -6.22 4.88 28.23
CA HIS A 133 -4.89 5.45 28.11
C HIS A 133 -4.97 6.96 28.25
N THR A 134 -3.97 7.54 28.90
CA THR A 134 -3.76 8.98 29.00
C THR A 134 -3.81 9.59 27.59
N LYS A 135 -4.63 10.64 27.41
CA LYS A 135 -4.68 11.36 26.13
C LYS A 135 -3.28 11.92 25.86
N ARG A 136 -2.54 11.33 24.93
CA ARG A 136 -1.31 11.95 24.40
C ARG A 136 -1.74 13.25 23.73
N LEU A 137 -1.10 14.36 24.13
CA LEU A 137 -1.18 15.63 23.40
C LEU A 137 -0.71 15.34 21.98
N ARG A 138 -1.58 15.55 21.00
CA ARG A 138 -1.23 15.43 19.58
C ARG A 138 -0.89 16.83 19.11
N GLY A 139 0.35 17.03 18.64
CA GLY A 139 0.70 18.24 17.92
C GLY A 139 -0.18 18.42 16.68
N HIS A 140 -0.36 19.66 16.24
CA HIS A 140 -1.00 19.93 14.96
C HIS A 140 0.01 19.65 13.85
N LEU A 141 -0.35 18.79 12.88
CA LEU A 141 0.39 18.74 11.62
C LEU A 141 0.22 20.10 10.93
N ALA A 142 1.33 20.67 10.46
CA ALA A 142 1.31 21.93 9.72
C ALA A 142 0.52 21.76 8.41
N ILE A 143 -0.13 22.83 7.94
CA ILE A 143 -0.76 22.80 6.61
C ILE A 143 0.37 22.73 5.58
N GLY A 144 0.43 21.61 4.86
CA GLY A 144 1.19 21.54 3.63
C GLY A 144 0.48 22.30 2.50
N SER A 145 1.24 22.90 1.58
CA SER A 145 0.66 23.61 0.42
C SER A 145 -0.13 22.68 -0.51
N GLY A 146 0.16 21.38 -0.49
CA GLY A 146 -0.44 20.45 -1.42
C GLY A 146 0.16 19.06 -1.42
N VAL A 147 -0.27 18.25 -2.38
CA VAL A 147 0.31 16.92 -2.64
C VAL A 147 1.70 17.12 -3.27
N PHE A 148 2.63 16.18 -3.03
CA PHE A 148 4.04 16.31 -3.41
C PHE A 148 4.78 17.52 -2.82
N GLN A 149 4.20 18.30 -1.91
CA GLN A 149 4.96 19.34 -1.23
C GLN A 149 5.99 18.69 -0.28
N GLU A 150 5.52 17.81 0.61
CA GLU A 150 6.36 17.07 1.53
C GLU A 150 6.05 15.57 1.45
N VAL A 151 7.11 14.77 1.33
CA VAL A 151 7.05 13.30 1.36
C VAL A 151 7.95 12.80 2.47
N HIS A 152 7.37 12.04 3.40
CA HIS A 152 8.08 11.43 4.51
C HIS A 152 8.55 10.03 4.10
N CYS A 153 9.84 9.77 4.27
CA CYS A 153 10.45 8.49 3.96
C CYS A 153 11.11 7.89 5.20
N ASP A 154 11.06 6.57 5.32
CA ASP A 154 11.68 5.85 6.44
C ASP A 154 11.84 4.36 6.11
N GLY A 155 12.79 3.72 6.79
CA GLY A 155 13.00 2.27 6.79
C GLY A 155 12.31 1.62 7.99
N HIS A 156 11.74 0.43 7.79
CA HIS A 156 11.08 -0.31 8.86
C HIS A 156 11.68 -1.72 9.03
N GLU A 157 12.50 -1.87 10.05
CA GLU A 157 13.33 -3.06 10.28
C GLU A 157 12.72 -4.06 11.30
N LYS A 158 11.41 -4.07 11.54
CA LYS A 158 10.83 -4.94 12.59
C LYS A 158 10.72 -6.42 12.21
N LEU A 159 11.16 -6.80 11.01
CA LEU A 159 11.33 -8.19 10.60
C LEU A 159 12.82 -8.51 10.33
N ASN A 160 13.74 -7.79 10.99
CA ASN A 160 15.16 -8.08 10.92
C ASN A 160 15.58 -9.26 11.82
N SER A 161 16.82 -9.70 11.67
CA SER A 161 17.44 -10.81 12.42
C SER A 161 17.29 -10.67 13.94
N LYS A 162 17.50 -9.47 14.47
CA LYS A 162 17.36 -9.18 15.91
C LYS A 162 15.92 -9.31 16.39
N ALA A 163 14.96 -8.88 15.58
CA ALA A 163 13.54 -8.92 15.91
C ALA A 163 12.97 -10.34 15.83
N LEU A 164 13.38 -11.12 14.81
CA LEU A 164 12.87 -12.48 14.55
C LEU A 164 13.59 -13.56 15.36
N ARG A 165 14.86 -13.34 15.75
CA ARG A 165 15.71 -14.32 16.44
C ARG A 165 15.82 -15.66 15.68
N LEU A 166 15.89 -15.58 14.35
CA LEU A 166 15.98 -16.72 13.43
C LEU A 166 17.35 -16.77 12.72
N GLY A 167 18.41 -16.33 13.39
CA GLY A 167 19.77 -16.29 12.82
C GLY A 167 20.00 -15.02 11.98
N SER A 168 20.62 -15.17 10.81
CA SER A 168 21.02 -14.06 9.93
C SER A 168 19.90 -13.54 9.01
N ILE A 169 18.72 -14.15 9.02
CA ILE A 169 17.63 -13.75 8.12
C ILE A 169 17.05 -12.38 8.50
N SER A 170 16.72 -11.58 7.49
CA SER A 170 16.06 -10.29 7.66
C SER A 170 15.15 -9.98 6.48
N ILE A 171 14.04 -9.32 6.77
CA ILE A 171 13.15 -8.75 5.77
C ILE A 171 12.99 -7.28 6.12
N ASP A 172 13.59 -6.41 5.33
CA ASP A 172 13.49 -4.97 5.55
C ASP A 172 12.41 -4.36 4.65
N MET A 173 11.91 -3.20 5.05
CA MET A 173 10.93 -2.44 4.30
C MET A 173 11.36 -0.99 4.22
N TYR A 174 10.99 -0.33 3.13
CA TYR A 174 11.14 1.12 3.01
C TYR A 174 9.84 1.73 2.51
N GLY A 175 9.44 2.85 3.09
CA GLY A 175 8.16 3.48 2.82
C GLY A 175 8.25 4.97 2.55
N MET A 176 7.32 5.46 1.74
CA MET A 176 7.21 6.86 1.32
C MET A 176 5.75 7.30 1.42
N ARG A 177 5.48 8.33 2.22
CA ARG A 177 4.13 8.81 2.50
C ARG A 177 3.99 10.30 2.23
N CYS A 178 2.96 10.66 1.45
CA CYS A 178 2.61 12.06 1.22
C CYS A 178 2.04 12.69 2.48
N HIS A 179 2.59 13.84 2.90
CA HIS A 179 2.13 14.59 4.07
C HIS A 179 0.65 14.96 3.95
N SER A 180 0.30 15.74 2.92
CA SER A 180 -0.99 16.43 2.83
C SER A 180 -2.18 15.51 2.53
N SER A 181 -1.97 14.44 1.77
CA SER A 181 -3.02 13.46 1.46
C SER A 181 -3.04 12.26 2.41
N GLY A 182 -1.92 12.02 3.11
CA GLY A 182 -1.71 10.80 3.87
C GLY A 182 -1.56 9.53 3.04
N LYS A 183 -1.49 9.64 1.71
CA LYS A 183 -1.33 8.52 0.76
C LYS A 183 0.03 7.88 0.92
N VAL A 184 0.06 6.55 0.97
CA VAL A 184 1.30 5.78 0.82
C VAL A 184 1.64 5.77 -0.67
N LEU A 185 2.74 6.42 -1.02
CA LEU A 185 3.19 6.62 -2.40
C LEU A 185 3.95 5.40 -2.91
N HIS A 186 4.81 4.85 -2.06
CA HIS A 186 5.62 3.69 -2.36
C HIS A 186 6.02 3.01 -1.05
N ASP A 187 5.66 1.73 -0.90
CA ASP A 187 6.18 0.86 0.17
C ASP A 187 6.69 -0.41 -0.52
N ILE A 188 7.88 -0.86 -0.15
CA ILE A 188 8.53 -2.02 -0.78
C ILE A 188 9.38 -2.79 0.22
N VAL A 189 9.42 -4.10 0.06
CA VAL A 189 10.23 -5.04 0.82
C VAL A 189 11.57 -5.22 0.10
N VAL A 190 12.67 -5.09 0.84
CA VAL A 190 14.03 -5.18 0.29
C VAL A 190 14.96 -6.00 1.19
N PRO A 191 16.02 -6.62 0.63
CA PRO A 191 16.99 -7.38 1.42
C PRO A 191 17.70 -6.55 2.49
N ASN A 192 17.99 -5.27 2.19
CA ASN A 192 18.75 -4.40 3.06
C ASN A 192 18.30 -2.93 2.90
N ALA A 193 17.51 -2.43 3.85
CA ALA A 193 17.07 -1.03 3.85
C ALA A 193 18.13 -0.05 4.39
N ARG A 194 19.33 -0.52 4.78
CA ARG A 194 20.46 0.31 5.22
C ARG A 194 21.46 0.58 4.10
N CYS A 195 21.28 -0.01 2.92
CA CYS A 195 22.15 0.20 1.78
C CYS A 195 21.76 1.48 1.04
N SER A 196 22.69 2.43 0.94
CA SER A 196 22.46 3.71 0.26
C SER A 196 22.01 3.53 -1.20
N SER A 197 22.63 2.62 -1.94
CA SER A 197 22.25 2.30 -3.32
C SER A 197 20.82 1.74 -3.43
N THR A 198 20.41 0.91 -2.46
CA THR A 198 19.03 0.39 -2.42
C THR A 198 18.03 1.53 -2.24
N ILE A 199 18.26 2.44 -1.30
CA ILE A 199 17.37 3.59 -1.07
C ILE A 199 17.36 4.56 -2.25
N GLY A 200 18.50 4.79 -2.89
CA GLY A 200 18.59 5.56 -4.14
C GLY A 200 17.71 4.98 -5.24
N HIS A 201 17.74 3.66 -5.44
CA HIS A 201 16.88 3.00 -6.42
C HIS A 201 15.40 3.03 -6.05
N ILE A 202 15.04 2.85 -4.77
CA ILE A 202 13.65 2.98 -4.30
C ILE A 202 13.12 4.39 -4.60
N TYR A 203 13.93 5.43 -4.35
CA TYR A 203 13.57 6.79 -4.68
C TYR A 203 13.38 6.99 -6.18
N LEU A 204 14.29 6.51 -7.04
CA LEU A 204 14.13 6.63 -8.48
C LEU A 204 12.92 5.83 -9.00
N ASP A 205 12.57 4.69 -8.40
CA ASP A 205 11.35 3.95 -8.72
C ASP A 205 10.09 4.75 -8.39
N PHE A 206 10.09 5.45 -7.25
CA PHE A 206 9.04 6.41 -6.88
C PHE A 206 8.93 7.55 -7.92
N VAL A 207 10.04 8.16 -8.31
CA VAL A 207 10.04 9.24 -9.31
C VAL A 207 9.60 8.71 -10.68
N THR A 208 10.02 7.52 -11.10
CA THR A 208 9.56 6.87 -12.35
C THR A 208 8.05 6.65 -12.32
N LYS A 209 7.51 6.13 -11.21
CA LYS A 209 6.08 5.85 -11.04
C LYS A 209 5.21 7.09 -11.20
N TYR A 210 5.64 8.23 -10.68
CA TYR A 210 4.85 9.47 -10.71
C TYR A 210 5.28 10.45 -11.79
N ARG A 211 6.43 10.22 -12.44
CA ARG A 211 7.07 11.14 -13.40
C ARG A 211 7.26 12.55 -12.83
N MET A 212 7.39 12.65 -11.50
CA MET A 212 7.45 13.90 -10.75
C MET A 212 8.35 13.76 -9.53
N ILE A 213 9.01 14.86 -9.15
CA ILE A 213 9.67 15.01 -7.85
C ILE A 213 8.82 15.85 -6.90
N CYS A 214 8.94 15.63 -5.59
CA CYS A 214 8.35 16.48 -4.55
C CYS A 214 9.17 17.76 -4.30
N GLU A 215 8.60 18.72 -3.59
CA GLU A 215 9.33 19.94 -3.19
C GLU A 215 10.33 19.67 -2.05
N GLN A 216 9.98 18.76 -1.14
CA GLN A 216 10.79 18.37 0.01
C GLN A 216 10.63 16.87 0.31
N LEU A 217 11.76 16.18 0.47
CA LEU A 217 11.86 14.90 1.15
C LEU A 217 12.17 15.12 2.63
N THR A 218 11.45 14.43 3.50
CA THR A 218 11.68 14.40 4.94
C THR A 218 12.07 12.99 5.34
N VAL A 219 13.25 12.84 5.91
CA VAL A 219 13.83 11.53 6.25
C VAL A 219 14.36 11.52 7.67
N ASP A 220 14.67 10.33 8.17
CA ASP A 220 15.53 10.19 9.35
C ASP A 220 17.00 10.40 8.95
N GLY A 221 17.83 10.94 9.85
CA GLY A 221 19.23 11.31 9.57
C GLY A 221 20.22 10.15 9.37
N GLY A 222 19.78 9.03 8.81
CA GLY A 222 20.59 7.83 8.57
C GLY A 222 21.54 7.96 7.37
N SER A 223 22.61 7.17 7.37
CA SER A 223 23.60 7.14 6.28
C SER A 223 23.06 6.50 4.99
N GLU A 224 22.02 5.68 5.11
CA GLU A 224 21.37 5.00 4.00
C GLU A 224 20.63 5.94 3.05
N THR A 225 20.42 7.20 3.41
CA THR A 225 19.69 8.14 2.55
C THR A 225 20.58 8.92 1.58
N GLY A 226 21.89 8.63 1.54
CA GLY A 226 22.88 9.39 0.76
C GLY A 226 22.60 9.46 -0.74
N GLU A 227 22.36 8.32 -1.39
CA GLU A 227 22.06 8.29 -2.83
C GLU A 227 20.71 8.94 -3.16
N MET A 228 19.70 8.76 -2.29
CA MET A 228 18.41 9.43 -2.43
C MET A 228 18.57 10.96 -2.33
N PHE A 229 19.37 11.45 -1.37
CA PHE A 229 19.71 12.87 -1.26
C PHE A 229 20.37 13.39 -2.54
N ALA A 230 21.39 12.69 -3.05
CA ALA A 230 22.12 13.08 -4.25
C ALA A 230 21.18 13.14 -5.48
N CYS A 231 20.39 12.09 -5.70
CA CYS A 231 19.43 12.01 -6.81
C CYS A 231 18.36 13.10 -6.72
N HIS A 232 17.76 13.32 -5.54
CA HIS A 232 16.72 14.33 -5.36
C HIS A 232 17.27 15.74 -5.55
N THR A 233 18.48 16.01 -5.05
CA THR A 233 19.15 17.29 -5.22
C THR A 233 19.47 17.56 -6.68
N ALA A 234 20.02 16.59 -7.40
CA ALA A 234 20.33 16.73 -8.83
C ALA A 234 19.09 17.04 -9.67
N LEU A 235 18.00 16.30 -9.46
CA LEU A 235 16.71 16.57 -10.13
C LEU A 235 16.15 17.95 -9.74
N THR A 236 16.21 18.31 -8.46
CA THR A 236 15.71 19.61 -7.99
C THR A 236 16.50 20.76 -8.59
N GLN A 237 17.83 20.67 -8.67
CA GLN A 237 18.68 21.70 -9.29
C GLN A 237 18.36 21.86 -10.77
N LYS A 238 18.12 20.76 -11.50
CA LYS A 238 17.79 20.79 -12.92
C LYS A 238 16.40 21.40 -13.20
N TYR A 239 15.38 20.94 -12.47
CA TYR A 239 13.98 21.28 -12.78
C TYR A 239 13.40 22.41 -11.93
N ARG A 240 14.06 22.77 -10.81
CA ARG A 240 13.69 23.86 -9.91
C ARG A 240 14.94 24.63 -9.43
N PRO A 241 15.74 25.22 -10.34
CA PRO A 241 16.99 25.90 -9.98
C PRO A 241 16.81 27.08 -9.01
N GLN A 242 15.61 27.66 -8.93
CA GLN A 242 15.27 28.78 -8.06
C GLN A 242 14.54 28.35 -6.76
N ASN A 243 14.61 27.07 -6.39
CA ASN A 243 13.91 26.58 -5.19
C ASN A 243 14.52 27.19 -3.92
N THR A 244 13.71 27.90 -3.13
CA THR A 244 14.12 28.52 -1.86
C THR A 244 13.90 27.60 -0.67
N VAL A 245 13.18 26.49 -0.86
CA VAL A 245 12.91 25.48 0.16
C VAL A 245 13.98 24.39 0.10
N ALA A 246 14.41 23.90 1.26
CA ALA A 246 15.31 22.76 1.34
C ALA A 246 14.64 21.54 0.70
N ALA A 247 15.26 20.99 -0.35
CA ALA A 247 14.74 19.81 -1.05
C ALA A 247 14.79 18.56 -0.15
N PHE A 248 15.66 18.55 0.86
CA PHE A 248 15.88 17.41 1.72
C PHE A 248 16.07 17.86 3.17
N VAL A 249 15.28 17.29 4.08
CA VAL A 249 15.28 17.61 5.50
C VAL A 249 15.45 16.33 6.30
N ALA A 250 16.55 16.23 7.04
CA ALA A 250 16.77 15.17 8.02
C ALA A 250 16.19 15.58 9.37
N LEU A 251 15.32 14.74 9.93
CA LEU A 251 14.73 14.90 11.26
C LEU A 251 15.20 13.78 12.20
N PRO A 252 15.18 14.01 13.53
CA PRO A 252 15.22 12.91 14.48
C PRO A 252 14.01 11.99 14.27
N SER A 253 14.20 10.67 14.40
CA SER A 253 13.14 9.67 14.17
C SER A 253 11.83 9.98 14.91
N THR A 254 11.94 10.37 16.18
CA THR A 254 10.80 10.77 17.04
C THR A 254 9.95 11.92 16.49
N MET A 255 10.47 12.69 15.53
CA MET A 255 9.80 13.82 14.90
C MET A 255 9.19 13.45 13.54
N ASN A 256 9.56 12.31 12.94
CA ASN A 256 8.99 11.80 11.70
C ASN A 256 7.65 11.06 11.92
N VAL A 257 6.75 11.72 12.65
CA VAL A 257 5.50 11.14 13.19
C VAL A 257 4.57 10.60 12.09
N ILE A 258 4.66 11.15 10.87
CA ILE A 258 3.79 10.77 9.75
C ILE A 258 4.08 9.36 9.26
N ILE A 259 5.35 8.99 9.06
CA ILE A 259 5.73 7.67 8.58
C ILE A 259 5.75 6.65 9.73
N GLU A 260 6.17 7.04 10.95
CA GLU A 260 6.01 6.22 12.16
C GLU A 260 4.54 5.84 12.42
N GLY A 261 3.63 6.80 12.20
CA GLY A 261 2.20 6.55 12.22
C GLY A 261 1.77 5.50 11.19
N SER A 262 2.32 5.55 9.97
CA SER A 262 2.10 4.57 8.91
C SER A 262 2.52 3.17 9.35
N TRP A 263 3.70 3.02 9.95
CA TRP A 263 4.19 1.73 10.45
C TRP A 263 3.30 1.14 11.53
N ASN A 264 2.76 1.97 12.43
CA ASN A 264 1.79 1.51 13.41
C ASN A 264 0.50 0.98 12.77
N HIS A 265 0.06 1.58 11.66
CA HIS A 265 -1.10 1.10 10.90
C HIS A 265 -0.80 -0.19 10.14
N TRP A 266 0.36 -0.28 9.49
CA TRP A 266 0.86 -1.50 8.85
C TRP A 266 0.90 -2.68 9.83
N LEU A 267 1.51 -2.49 11.00
CA LEU A 267 1.62 -3.53 12.03
C LEU A 267 0.25 -4.02 12.51
N ARG A 268 -0.74 -3.12 12.63
CA ARG A 268 -2.11 -3.51 13.02
C ARG A 268 -2.85 -4.24 11.90
N PHE A 269 -2.62 -3.87 10.64
CA PHE A 269 -3.31 -4.46 9.51
C PHE A 269 -2.82 -5.87 9.19
N ARG A 270 -1.51 -6.03 9.00
CA ARG A 270 -0.89 -7.31 8.56
C ARG A 270 0.45 -7.61 9.22
N GLY A 271 1.24 -6.59 9.57
CA GLY A 271 2.61 -6.81 10.05
C GLY A 271 2.72 -7.68 11.32
N THR A 272 1.77 -7.58 12.26
CA THR A 272 1.76 -8.47 13.45
C THR A 272 1.47 -9.91 13.08
N THR A 273 0.49 -10.14 12.19
CA THR A 273 0.13 -11.47 11.68
C THR A 273 1.30 -12.11 10.94
N LEU A 274 1.97 -11.36 10.06
CA LEU A 274 3.14 -11.85 9.33
C LEU A 274 4.29 -12.20 10.27
N ARG A 275 4.56 -11.35 11.26
CA ARG A 275 5.56 -11.63 12.27
C ARG A 275 5.26 -12.92 13.03
N GLN A 276 4.02 -13.09 13.50
CA GLN A 276 3.60 -14.31 14.20
C GLN A 276 3.73 -15.54 13.30
N ALA A 277 3.34 -15.45 12.03
CA ALA A 277 3.49 -16.52 11.06
C ALA A 277 4.96 -16.90 10.83
N ILE A 278 5.86 -15.92 10.70
CA ILE A 278 7.31 -16.18 10.57
C ILE A 278 7.87 -16.81 11.86
N GLU A 279 7.48 -16.32 13.03
CA GLU A 279 7.93 -16.87 14.32
C GLU A 279 7.52 -18.34 14.52
N LEU A 280 6.49 -18.83 13.81
CA LEU A 280 6.11 -20.25 13.83
C LEU A 280 7.26 -21.16 13.37
N GLY A 281 8.07 -20.75 12.39
CA GLY A 281 9.18 -21.55 11.87
C GLY A 281 10.22 -21.88 12.94
N ARG A 282 10.39 -21.00 13.92
CA ARG A 282 11.21 -21.27 15.12
C ARG A 282 10.49 -22.21 16.08
N SER A 283 9.23 -21.92 16.40
CA SER A 283 8.48 -22.65 17.43
C SER A 283 8.15 -24.09 17.06
N GLN A 284 7.99 -24.37 15.76
CA GLN A 284 7.64 -25.68 15.21
C GLN A 284 8.87 -26.43 14.65
N GLY A 285 10.06 -25.83 14.69
CA GLY A 285 11.29 -26.47 14.22
C GLY A 285 11.45 -26.57 12.70
N TYR A 286 10.65 -25.84 11.90
CA TYR A 286 10.78 -25.85 10.43
C TYR A 286 12.10 -25.24 9.96
N PHE A 287 12.64 -24.26 10.69
CA PHE A 287 13.84 -23.53 10.29
C PHE A 287 15.06 -23.94 11.11
N ALA A 288 16.05 -24.53 10.45
CA ALA A 288 17.35 -24.85 11.05
C ALA A 288 18.30 -23.64 10.96
N ILE A 289 18.67 -23.08 12.11
CA ILE A 289 19.57 -21.93 12.19
C ILE A 289 20.94 -22.31 11.63
N GLY A 290 21.45 -21.50 10.70
CA GLY A 290 22.77 -21.70 10.08
C GLY A 290 22.78 -22.67 8.89
N ASN A 291 21.65 -23.27 8.53
CA ASN A 291 21.53 -24.05 7.30
C ASN A 291 21.33 -23.10 6.11
N GLN A 292 22.26 -23.13 5.15
CA GLN A 292 22.24 -22.23 3.99
C GLN A 292 21.03 -22.43 3.09
N LEU A 293 20.64 -23.68 2.81
CA LEU A 293 19.42 -23.99 2.05
C LEU A 293 18.18 -23.40 2.71
N HIS A 294 18.09 -23.48 4.05
CA HIS A 294 16.97 -22.89 4.79
C HIS A 294 16.97 -21.37 4.71
N ILE A 295 18.13 -20.73 4.80
CA ILE A 295 18.27 -19.27 4.66
C ILE A 295 17.82 -18.82 3.27
N ASP A 296 18.29 -19.51 2.22
CA ASP A 296 17.97 -19.16 0.84
C ASP A 296 16.48 -19.42 0.53
N LEU A 297 15.92 -20.56 0.97
CA LEU A 297 14.48 -20.82 0.85
C LEU A 297 13.65 -19.78 1.60
N PHE A 298 14.09 -19.36 2.78
CA PHE A 298 13.38 -18.33 3.53
C PHE A 298 13.35 -17.01 2.75
N HIS A 299 14.51 -16.55 2.26
CA HIS A 299 14.62 -15.33 1.46
C HIS A 299 13.96 -15.46 0.08
N TRP A 300 13.70 -16.66 -0.42
CA TRP A 300 12.96 -16.86 -1.66
C TRP A 300 11.43 -16.82 -1.46
N ILE A 301 10.91 -17.38 -0.37
CA ILE A 301 9.47 -17.50 -0.09
C ILE A 301 8.91 -16.28 0.64
N TRP A 302 9.48 -15.95 1.80
CA TRP A 302 8.85 -15.02 2.75
C TRP A 302 8.81 -13.57 2.28
N PRO A 303 9.82 -13.03 1.57
CA PRO A 303 9.72 -11.69 1.00
C PRO A 303 8.54 -11.52 0.05
N LYS A 304 8.19 -12.56 -0.74
CA LYS A 304 7.01 -12.55 -1.63
C LYS A 304 5.71 -12.46 -0.83
N ILE A 305 5.60 -13.23 0.25
CA ILE A 305 4.45 -13.22 1.16
C ILE A 305 4.32 -11.86 1.87
N VAL A 306 5.44 -11.31 2.36
CA VAL A 306 5.46 -10.02 3.04
C VAL A 306 5.10 -8.90 2.07
N GLN A 307 5.67 -8.90 0.86
CA GLN A 307 5.37 -7.90 -0.17
C GLN A 307 3.89 -7.94 -0.58
N ALA A 308 3.30 -9.12 -0.79
CA ALA A 308 1.87 -9.24 -1.05
C ALA A 308 1.03 -8.63 0.10
N GLY A 309 1.44 -8.86 1.35
CA GLY A 309 0.82 -8.22 2.50
C GLY A 309 0.95 -6.68 2.48
N VAL A 310 2.11 -6.16 2.11
CA VAL A 310 2.37 -4.72 1.95
C VAL A 310 1.49 -4.14 0.86
N ASP A 311 1.39 -4.79 -0.30
CA ASP A 311 0.56 -4.34 -1.42
C ASP A 311 -0.91 -4.28 -1.02
N GLU A 312 -1.40 -5.29 -0.30
CA GLU A 312 -2.75 -5.29 0.27
C GLU A 312 -2.96 -4.13 1.26
N PHE A 313 -1.95 -3.83 2.09
CA PHE A 313 -2.02 -2.70 3.01
C PHE A 313 -2.06 -1.37 2.28
N VAL A 314 -1.22 -1.17 1.26
CA VAL A 314 -1.18 0.06 0.45
C VAL A 314 -2.52 0.26 -0.23
N GLU A 315 -3.09 -0.80 -0.82
CA GLU A 315 -4.38 -0.77 -1.49
C GLU A 315 -5.53 -0.48 -0.50
N TYR A 316 -5.52 -1.12 0.67
CA TYR A 316 -6.45 -0.80 1.76
C TYR A 316 -6.30 0.65 2.21
N TRP A 317 -5.09 1.07 2.55
CA TRP A 317 -4.79 2.37 3.14
C TRP A 317 -5.13 3.50 2.18
N ASN A 318 -4.80 3.37 0.90
CA ASN A 318 -5.03 4.46 -0.03
C ASN A 318 -6.51 4.63 -0.42
N ASN A 319 -7.35 3.60 -0.21
CA ASN A 319 -8.78 3.65 -0.51
C ASN A 319 -9.70 3.66 0.73
N HIS A 320 -9.15 3.52 1.95
CA HIS A 320 -9.97 3.58 3.17
C HIS A 320 -10.42 5.01 3.45
N LYS A 321 -11.66 5.17 3.91
CA LYS A 321 -12.15 6.48 4.36
C LYS A 321 -11.56 6.77 5.73
N THR A 322 -10.73 7.81 5.79
CA THR A 322 -10.18 8.31 7.05
C THR A 322 -11.30 8.79 7.97
N ARG A 323 -11.07 8.75 9.28
CA ARG A 323 -12.02 9.31 10.25
C ARG A 323 -12.05 10.83 10.12
N ILE A 324 -13.24 11.43 10.15
CA ILE A 324 -13.40 12.90 10.19
C ILE A 324 -12.76 13.44 11.48
N GLN A 325 -11.86 14.40 11.32
CA GLN A 325 -11.19 15.12 12.41
C GLN A 325 -11.45 16.62 12.26
N LYS A 326 -12.45 17.13 12.99
CA LYS A 326 -12.89 18.54 12.90
C LYS A 326 -11.80 19.59 13.20
N LYS A 327 -10.79 19.20 13.98
CA LYS A 327 -9.67 20.06 14.39
C LYS A 327 -8.38 19.82 13.58
N SER A 328 -8.43 18.91 12.60
CA SER A 328 -7.29 18.65 11.73
C SER A 328 -7.18 19.74 10.69
N ASN A 329 -5.95 20.17 10.45
CA ASN A 329 -5.60 21.08 9.37
C ASN A 329 -5.51 20.36 8.00
N LEU A 330 -5.48 19.01 8.02
CA LEU A 330 -5.45 18.17 6.82
C LEU A 330 -6.84 17.63 6.48
N PRO A 331 -7.15 17.40 5.19
CA PRO A 331 -8.42 16.80 4.78
C PRO A 331 -8.68 15.46 5.47
N SER A 332 -9.91 15.25 5.94
CA SER A 332 -10.31 14.04 6.67
C SER A 332 -11.72 13.61 6.30
N GLY A 333 -12.09 12.35 6.58
CA GLY A 333 -13.39 11.79 6.14
C GLY A 333 -13.39 11.23 4.72
N VAL A 334 -12.24 11.30 4.06
CA VAL A 334 -12.04 10.99 2.64
C VAL A 334 -10.85 10.04 2.50
N ALA A 335 -10.82 9.25 1.43
CA ALA A 335 -9.71 8.35 1.16
C ALA A 335 -8.46 9.10 0.66
N PRO A 336 -7.25 8.69 1.06
CA PRO A 336 -6.01 9.34 0.64
C PRO A 336 -5.86 9.49 -0.89
N ASN A 337 -6.27 8.48 -1.66
CA ASN A 337 -6.26 8.56 -3.13
C ASN A 337 -7.09 9.71 -3.68
N ILE A 338 -8.25 9.99 -3.08
CA ILE A 338 -9.13 11.07 -3.56
C ILE A 338 -8.50 12.43 -3.33
N ILE A 339 -7.91 12.64 -2.15
CA ILE A 339 -7.21 13.88 -1.82
C ILE A 339 -6.00 14.04 -2.75
N PHE A 340 -5.28 12.95 -3.00
CA PHE A 340 -4.11 12.95 -3.87
C PHE A 340 -4.43 13.25 -5.33
N ASP A 341 -5.47 12.64 -5.88
CA ASP A 341 -5.83 12.75 -7.29
C ASP A 341 -6.63 14.02 -7.61
N PHE A 342 -7.34 14.58 -6.63
CA PHE A 342 -8.15 15.80 -6.77
C PHE A 342 -7.84 16.85 -5.69
N PRO A 343 -6.57 17.28 -5.54
CA PRO A 343 -6.14 18.14 -4.44
C PRO A 343 -6.92 19.46 -4.39
N ALA A 344 -7.24 20.04 -5.55
CA ALA A 344 -7.99 21.30 -5.64
C ALA A 344 -9.39 21.23 -5.00
N THR A 345 -10.04 20.06 -4.98
CA THR A 345 -11.35 19.87 -4.31
C THR A 345 -11.24 20.06 -2.79
N TYR A 346 -10.02 19.97 -2.25
CA TYR A 346 -9.72 20.07 -0.81
C TYR A 346 -8.88 21.30 -0.48
N GLY A 347 -8.80 22.29 -1.38
CA GLY A 347 -8.00 23.50 -1.18
C GLY A 347 -6.48 23.27 -1.24
N LEU A 348 -6.05 22.13 -1.79
CA LEU A 348 -4.65 21.78 -1.97
C LEU A 348 -4.24 21.98 -3.43
N ARG A 349 -2.96 22.28 -3.68
CA ARG A 349 -2.40 22.25 -5.05
C ARG A 349 -1.64 20.94 -5.31
N ASN A 350 -1.31 20.67 -6.58
CA ASN A 350 -0.25 19.73 -6.89
C ASN A 350 1.08 20.49 -6.90
N CYS A 351 1.98 20.12 -6.00
CA CYS A 351 3.30 20.75 -5.86
C CYS A 351 4.41 19.99 -6.61
N GLY A 352 4.07 18.85 -7.22
CA GLY A 352 5.04 18.01 -7.92
C GLY A 352 5.60 18.70 -9.15
N THR A 353 6.89 18.51 -9.40
CA THR A 353 7.57 19.01 -10.60
C THR A 353 7.78 17.85 -11.57
N PRO A 354 7.21 17.89 -12.79
CA PRO A 354 7.44 16.88 -13.81
C PRO A 354 8.92 16.76 -14.17
N VAL A 355 9.37 15.52 -14.42
CA VAL A 355 10.75 15.22 -14.80
C VAL A 355 10.82 14.23 -15.96
N GLU A 356 11.90 14.29 -16.73
CA GLU A 356 12.11 13.44 -17.90
C GLU A 356 12.65 12.06 -17.53
N LEU A 357 12.26 11.07 -18.31
CA LEU A 357 12.56 9.66 -18.03
C LEU A 357 14.05 9.38 -18.21
N GLN A 358 14.65 10.00 -19.24
CA GLN A 358 16.09 9.95 -19.52
C GLN A 358 16.95 10.43 -18.35
N ASP A 359 16.50 11.44 -17.60
CA ASP A 359 17.26 12.00 -16.48
C ASP A 359 17.20 11.11 -15.24
N ILE A 360 16.07 10.42 -15.05
CA ILE A 360 15.94 9.39 -14.02
C ILE A 360 16.88 8.22 -14.33
N GLU A 361 16.89 7.74 -15.57
CA GLU A 361 17.75 6.62 -15.98
C GLU A 361 19.24 7.00 -15.95
N ALA A 362 19.60 8.24 -16.32
CA ALA A 362 20.97 8.73 -16.20
C ALA A 362 21.46 8.72 -14.74
N LEU A 363 20.63 9.18 -13.79
CA LEU A 363 20.95 9.09 -12.36
C LEU A 363 20.99 7.65 -11.86
N ARG A 364 20.16 6.76 -12.40
CA ARG A 364 20.17 5.35 -12.03
C ARG A 364 21.53 4.70 -12.34
N LEU A 365 22.21 5.13 -13.40
CA LEU A 365 23.54 4.67 -13.79
C LEU A 365 24.67 5.22 -12.91
N THR A 366 24.43 6.29 -12.13
CA THR A 366 25.44 6.83 -11.20
C THR A 366 25.45 6.13 -9.85
N ILE A 367 24.41 5.33 -9.54
CA ILE A 367 24.31 4.60 -8.27
C ILE A 367 25.31 3.43 -8.26
N PRO A 368 26.16 3.26 -7.22
CA PRO A 368 27.27 2.30 -7.23
C PRO A 368 26.89 0.83 -7.45
N GLN A 369 25.79 0.37 -6.86
CA GLN A 369 25.28 -0.99 -7.03
C GLN A 369 24.04 -0.94 -7.90
N SER A 370 23.88 -1.90 -8.80
CA SER A 370 22.70 -1.93 -9.67
C SER A 370 21.43 -2.25 -8.88
N ARG A 371 20.28 -1.86 -9.44
CA ARG A 371 18.96 -2.19 -8.88
C ARG A 371 18.77 -3.70 -8.78
N ALA A 372 19.24 -4.46 -9.76
CA ALA A 372 19.13 -5.92 -9.74
C ALA A 372 19.88 -6.52 -8.55
N GLU A 373 21.08 -6.03 -8.25
CA GLU A 373 21.88 -6.51 -7.11
C GLU A 373 21.28 -6.09 -5.77
N CYS A 374 20.81 -4.85 -5.65
CA CYS A 374 20.20 -4.32 -4.43
C CYS A 374 18.90 -5.04 -4.03
N PHE A 375 18.16 -5.57 -5.00
CA PHE A 375 16.85 -6.21 -4.80
C PHE A 375 16.91 -7.73 -4.84
N ARG A 376 18.12 -8.30 -4.98
CA ARG A 376 18.35 -9.73 -5.06
C ARG A 376 18.32 -10.36 -3.67
N TRP A 377 17.41 -11.31 -3.48
CA TRP A 377 17.23 -12.04 -2.22
C TRP A 377 18.06 -13.32 -2.11
N VAL A 378 18.31 -13.98 -3.24
CA VAL A 378 19.05 -15.23 -3.37
C VAL A 378 19.92 -15.20 -4.62
N SER A 379 20.86 -16.13 -4.77
CA SER A 379 21.64 -16.21 -6.02
C SER A 379 20.75 -16.54 -7.22
N ASN A 380 21.21 -16.22 -8.43
CA ASN A 380 20.44 -16.51 -9.65
C ASN A 380 20.29 -18.02 -9.86
N GLU A 381 21.32 -18.79 -9.52
CA GLU A 381 21.32 -20.25 -9.61
C GLU A 381 20.26 -20.84 -8.66
N PHE A 382 20.20 -20.31 -7.43
CA PHE A 382 19.20 -20.75 -6.45
C PHE A 382 17.79 -20.32 -6.86
N ASP A 383 17.60 -19.11 -7.38
CA ASP A 383 16.30 -18.63 -7.86
C ASP A 383 15.73 -19.55 -8.96
N VAL A 384 16.57 -19.93 -9.93
CA VAL A 384 16.18 -20.86 -11.00
C VAL A 384 15.81 -22.23 -10.42
N ALA A 385 16.62 -22.78 -9.52
CA ALA A 385 16.33 -24.07 -8.89
C ALA A 385 15.03 -24.05 -8.06
N ALA A 386 14.88 -23.04 -7.19
CA ALA A 386 13.70 -22.87 -6.36
C ALA A 386 12.44 -22.63 -7.19
N GLN A 387 12.53 -21.83 -8.26
CA GLN A 387 11.42 -21.63 -9.18
C GLN A 387 11.03 -22.93 -9.90
N GLY A 388 12.00 -23.75 -10.31
CA GLY A 388 11.74 -25.07 -10.91
C GLY A 388 10.95 -26.00 -9.98
N VAL A 389 11.38 -26.10 -8.72
CA VAL A 389 10.68 -26.90 -7.69
C VAL A 389 9.30 -26.33 -7.37
N TYR A 390 9.17 -25.01 -7.25
CA TYR A 390 7.88 -24.38 -7.01
C TYR A 390 6.88 -24.62 -8.15
N VAL A 391 7.35 -24.65 -9.40
CA VAL A 391 6.53 -25.05 -10.57
C VAL A 391 6.14 -26.52 -10.50
N GLN A 392 7.07 -27.41 -10.14
CA GLN A 392 6.77 -28.84 -9.93
C GLN A 392 5.70 -29.07 -8.85
N LEU A 393 5.69 -28.25 -7.80
CA LEU A 393 4.68 -28.27 -6.73
C LEU A 393 3.37 -27.57 -7.10
N GLY A 394 3.19 -27.17 -8.37
CA GLY A 394 1.95 -26.60 -8.88
C GLY A 394 1.79 -25.08 -8.67
N SER A 395 2.84 -24.39 -8.22
CA SER A 395 2.86 -22.93 -8.04
C SER A 395 1.70 -22.35 -7.23
N PRO A 396 1.35 -22.91 -6.05
CA PRO A 396 0.22 -22.43 -5.28
C PRO A 396 0.51 -21.05 -4.70
N GLU A 397 -0.50 -20.19 -4.62
CA GLU A 397 -0.37 -18.84 -4.06
C GLU A 397 0.33 -18.85 -2.70
N LEU A 398 1.42 -18.09 -2.58
CA LEU A 398 2.19 -17.98 -1.35
C LEU A 398 1.48 -17.05 -0.37
N THR A 399 1.08 -17.61 0.77
CA THR A 399 0.36 -16.91 1.83
C THR A 399 1.02 -17.15 3.17
N HIS A 400 0.77 -16.29 4.15
CA HIS A 400 1.30 -16.47 5.50
C HIS A 400 0.79 -17.75 6.20
N THR A 401 -0.30 -18.36 5.70
CA THR A 401 -0.84 -19.61 6.22
C THR A 401 -0.20 -20.86 5.64
N ASN A 402 0.33 -20.82 4.41
CA ASN A 402 0.96 -21.97 3.75
C ASN A 402 2.48 -21.82 3.55
N GLY A 403 3.06 -20.65 3.85
CA GLY A 403 4.47 -20.35 3.59
C GLY A 403 5.44 -21.37 4.18
N TRP A 404 5.19 -21.86 5.41
CA TRP A 404 6.02 -22.92 6.00
C TRP A 404 5.79 -24.30 5.41
N GLN A 405 4.57 -24.63 4.98
CA GLN A 405 4.31 -25.90 4.30
C GLN A 405 5.08 -25.93 2.98
N MET A 406 4.98 -24.85 2.19
CA MET A 406 5.74 -24.70 0.95
C MET A 406 7.25 -24.77 1.20
N PHE A 407 7.73 -24.12 2.28
CA PHE A 407 9.13 -24.20 2.67
C PHE A 407 9.60 -25.64 2.90
N VAL A 408 8.83 -26.44 3.65
CA VAL A 408 9.16 -27.85 3.94
C VAL A 408 9.12 -28.69 2.66
N ASP A 409 8.09 -28.52 1.84
CA ASP A 409 7.92 -29.27 0.59
C ASP A 409 9.07 -28.98 -0.39
N MET A 410 9.47 -27.71 -0.52
CA MET A 410 10.61 -27.32 -1.36
C MET A 410 11.94 -27.81 -0.80
N ALA A 411 12.15 -27.73 0.51
CA ALA A 411 13.37 -28.21 1.16
C ALA A 411 13.57 -29.72 0.95
N ALA A 412 12.49 -30.51 0.95
CA ALA A 412 12.53 -31.95 0.73
C ALA A 412 12.97 -32.33 -0.70
N VAL A 413 12.72 -31.47 -1.69
CA VAL A 413 13.12 -31.69 -3.09
C VAL A 413 14.51 -31.11 -3.37
N LEU A 414 14.83 -29.91 -2.87
CA LEU A 414 16.12 -29.25 -3.09
C LEU A 414 17.26 -29.84 -2.24
N GLY A 415 16.93 -30.55 -1.16
CA GLY A 415 17.91 -31.23 -0.31
C GLY A 415 18.30 -32.62 -0.80
N GLN A 416 17.68 -33.12 -1.87
CA GLN A 416 18.08 -34.32 -2.60
C GLN A 416 19.12 -33.96 -3.66
#